data_AF-A0A9W6WSW2-F1
#
_entry.id   AF-A0A9W6WSW2-F1
#
_cell.length_a   1.000
_cell.length_b   1.000
_cell.length_c   1.000
_cell.angle_alpha   90.00
_cell.angle_beta   90.00
_cell.angle_gamma   90.00
#
_symmetry.space_group_name_H-M   'P 1'
#
loop_
_entity.id
_entity.type
_entity.pdbx_description
1 polymer ?
#
loop_
_entity_poly.entity_id
_entity_poly.type
_entity_poly.pdbx_seq_one_letter_code
_entity_poly.pdbx_strand_id
1 'polypeptide(L)'
;MPSADTLSESVLRFCGSFPVLMAPLVAAALVQRFTDVRFNWATKTLQSFLEVVCWTSVTYAAYSLYGDVLFALQLGTFVGAVMSVCDEVVLQFVRGLARVIRNQPGGGDLLQRLGFDVPKNGKAPTDGQEITLIKNLVFGYLGVVAVRSLWENFHDVKFFALLTACTGVAFVVTAEFFCLWLPTRRVGLTLQSRFTQVSRNWQVHFVRSLVEMLCWTLSTCYFYYSSEDFWWAFRVGTLVAVGVSLSSGLDHLADIDINQIEKNEYGFWEERALDDPFMALAGRMVKVQHALEAFGRAVEAEAMNMYENFGE
;
A
#
# COMPACT_ATOMS: atom_id res chain seq x y z
N MET A 1 -9.13 50.97 34.22
CA MET A 1 -8.57 50.42 32.96
C MET A 1 -7.92 49.09 33.29
N PRO A 2 -8.43 47.93 32.86
CA PRO A 2 -7.74 46.67 33.07
C PRO A 2 -6.98 46.30 31.80
N SER A 3 -5.71 46.70 31.72
CA SER A 3 -4.77 46.28 30.67
C SER A 3 -4.17 44.88 30.91
N ALA A 4 -4.51 44.24 32.04
CA ALA A 4 -4.04 42.91 32.41
C ALA A 4 -4.84 41.77 31.72
N ASP A 5 -6.12 41.99 31.45
CA ASP A 5 -6.99 40.98 30.84
C ASP A 5 -6.66 40.73 29.38
N THR A 6 -6.24 41.78 28.65
CA THR A 6 -5.89 41.66 27.23
C THR A 6 -4.60 40.88 27.00
N LEU A 7 -3.62 40.98 27.91
CA LEU A 7 -2.37 40.21 27.86
C LEU A 7 -2.61 38.72 28.19
N SER A 8 -3.43 38.43 29.20
CA SER A 8 -3.80 37.05 29.55
C SER A 8 -4.59 36.36 28.41
N GLU A 9 -5.54 37.07 27.82
CA GLU A 9 -6.35 36.53 26.72
C GLU A 9 -5.54 36.34 25.43
N SER A 10 -4.58 37.24 25.14
CA SER A 10 -3.68 37.08 23.99
C SER A 10 -2.66 35.96 24.19
N VAL A 11 -2.16 35.74 25.42
CA VAL A 11 -1.32 34.57 25.75
C VAL A 11 -2.11 33.28 25.65
N LEU A 12 -3.36 33.24 26.13
CA LEU A 12 -4.23 32.06 25.99
C LEU A 12 -4.57 31.76 24.52
N ARG A 13 -4.83 32.79 23.69
CA ARG A 13 -5.03 32.62 22.24
C ARG A 13 -3.75 32.18 21.53
N PHE A 14 -2.59 32.65 21.98
CA PHE A 14 -1.30 32.21 21.45
C PHE A 14 -0.99 30.75 21.84
N CYS A 15 -1.16 30.38 23.11
CA CYS A 15 -0.99 29.01 23.59
C CYS A 15 -2.02 28.03 23.02
N GLY A 16 -3.24 28.48 22.75
CA GLY A 16 -4.28 27.72 22.04
C GLY A 16 -4.16 27.77 20.52
N SER A 17 -3.20 28.53 19.98
CA SER A 17 -3.02 28.61 18.53
C SER A 17 -2.47 27.30 17.98
N PHE A 18 -3.01 26.89 16.83
CA PHE A 18 -2.55 25.72 16.09
C PHE A 18 -1.01 25.61 15.96
N PRO A 19 -0.26 26.67 15.60
CA PRO A 19 1.20 26.56 15.48
C PRO A 19 1.89 26.29 16.82
N VAL A 20 1.40 26.82 17.95
CA VAL A 20 2.02 26.58 19.27
C VAL A 20 1.70 25.17 19.77
N LEU A 21 0.52 24.64 19.45
CA LEU A 21 0.16 23.25 19.75
C LEU A 21 0.89 22.23 18.86
N MET A 22 1.14 22.58 17.59
CA MET A 22 1.83 21.71 16.63
C MET A 22 3.35 21.76 16.74
N ALA A 23 3.94 22.90 17.14
CA ALA A 23 5.39 23.05 17.29
C ALA A 23 6.06 21.95 18.12
N PRO A 24 5.59 21.56 19.32
CA PRO A 24 6.21 20.49 20.08
C PRO A 24 6.05 19.12 19.43
N LEU A 25 4.94 18.88 18.72
CA LEU A 25 4.72 17.63 17.97
C LEU A 25 5.67 17.52 16.78
N VAL A 26 5.83 18.62 16.02
CA VAL A 26 6.75 18.71 14.89
C VAL A 26 8.20 18.54 15.36
N ALA A 27 8.58 19.21 16.45
CA ALA A 27 9.92 19.10 17.02
C ALA A 27 10.21 17.68 17.53
N ALA A 28 9.26 17.07 18.26
CA ALA A 28 9.41 15.70 18.73
C ALA A 28 9.50 14.69 17.56
N ALA A 29 8.67 14.86 16.52
CA ALA A 29 8.70 14.00 15.33
C ALA A 29 10.05 14.10 14.60
N LEU A 30 10.58 15.31 14.41
CA LEU A 30 11.90 15.51 13.79
C LEU A 30 13.03 14.94 14.65
N VAL A 31 13.04 15.20 15.95
CA VAL A 31 14.07 14.67 16.86
C VAL A 31 14.06 13.16 16.88
N GLN A 32 12.87 12.54 16.96
CA GLN A 32 12.72 11.09 16.90
C GLN A 32 13.20 10.53 15.55
N ARG A 33 12.95 11.26 14.46
CA ARG A 33 13.40 10.85 13.12
C ARG A 33 14.91 10.81 12.97
N PHE A 34 15.61 11.81 13.51
CA PHE A 34 17.07 11.88 13.46
C PHE A 34 17.77 11.04 14.53
N THR A 35 17.15 10.82 15.69
CA THR A 35 17.78 10.06 16.79
C THR A 35 17.62 8.56 16.60
N ASP A 36 16.45 8.10 16.15
CA ASP A 36 16.09 6.68 16.09
C ASP A 36 16.19 6.10 14.67
N VAL A 37 17.21 6.50 13.90
CA VAL A 37 17.35 6.13 12.48
C VAL A 37 17.25 4.61 12.26
N ARG A 38 17.94 3.79 13.06
CA ARG A 38 17.92 2.32 12.89
C ARG A 38 16.52 1.74 13.13
N PHE A 39 15.82 2.21 14.16
CA PHE A 39 14.47 1.75 14.47
C PHE A 39 13.48 2.17 13.39
N ASN A 40 13.64 3.39 12.89
CA ASN A 40 12.86 3.96 11.80
C ASN A 40 13.01 3.17 10.49
N TRP A 41 14.23 2.77 10.13
CA TRP A 41 14.45 1.91 8.96
C TRP A 41 13.88 0.50 9.14
N ALA A 42 13.86 -0.02 10.36
CA ALA A 42 13.28 -1.34 10.65
C ALA A 42 11.74 -1.32 10.65
N THR A 43 11.12 -0.24 11.12
CA THR A 43 9.65 -0.17 11.32
C THR A 43 8.91 0.58 10.22
N LYS A 44 9.53 1.62 9.64
CA LYS A 44 8.95 2.53 8.64
C LYS A 44 9.85 2.61 7.40
N THR A 45 10.30 1.45 6.91
CA THR A 45 11.28 1.35 5.80
C THR A 45 10.87 2.12 4.55
N LEU A 46 9.64 1.95 4.05
CA LEU A 46 9.16 2.65 2.86
C LEU A 46 9.19 4.17 3.04
N GLN A 47 8.71 4.65 4.20
CA GLN A 47 8.69 6.07 4.50
C GLN A 47 10.11 6.63 4.52
N SER A 48 11.04 5.99 5.24
CA SER A 48 12.44 6.43 5.29
C SER A 48 13.14 6.35 3.94
N PHE A 49 12.79 5.37 3.10
CA PHE A 49 13.29 5.31 1.74
C PHE A 49 12.82 6.50 0.90
N LEU A 50 11.52 6.81 0.92
CA LEU A 50 10.95 7.93 0.17
C LEU A 50 11.44 9.29 0.69
N GLU A 51 11.65 9.43 2.01
CA GLU A 51 12.29 10.61 2.62
C GLU A 51 13.71 10.84 2.04
N VAL A 52 14.52 9.78 1.91
CA VAL A 52 15.87 9.87 1.32
C VAL A 52 15.80 10.13 -0.19
N VAL A 53 14.88 9.49 -0.91
CA VAL A 53 14.70 9.74 -2.35
C VAL A 53 14.31 11.20 -2.59
N CYS A 54 13.38 11.74 -1.82
CA CYS A 54 12.98 13.15 -1.88
C CYS A 54 14.16 14.09 -1.56
N TRP A 55 14.88 13.84 -0.46
CA TRP A 55 16.04 14.64 -0.08
C TRP A 55 17.11 14.65 -1.18
N THR A 56 17.51 13.47 -1.66
CA THR A 56 18.53 13.33 -2.71
C THR A 56 18.08 13.95 -4.03
N SER A 57 16.83 13.74 -4.45
CA SER A 57 16.33 14.27 -5.72
C SER A 57 16.24 15.79 -5.71
N VAL A 58 15.75 16.38 -4.62
CA VAL A 58 15.63 17.84 -4.47
C VAL A 58 17.00 18.49 -4.35
N THR A 59 17.93 17.90 -3.59
CA THR A 59 19.32 18.40 -3.53
C THR A 59 19.98 18.32 -4.90
N TYR A 60 19.82 17.21 -5.62
CA TYR A 60 20.39 17.06 -6.96
C TYR A 60 19.79 18.07 -7.95
N ALA A 61 18.47 18.21 -7.96
CA ALA A 61 17.75 19.19 -8.78
C ALA A 61 18.20 20.63 -8.50
N ALA A 62 18.30 21.00 -7.23
CA ALA A 62 18.74 22.33 -6.80
C ALA A 62 20.18 22.59 -7.21
N TYR A 63 21.08 21.62 -7.03
CA TYR A 63 22.47 21.74 -7.44
C TYR A 63 22.60 21.89 -8.97
N SER A 64 21.84 21.09 -9.73
CA SER A 64 21.85 21.12 -11.20
C SER A 64 21.42 22.47 -11.77
N LEU A 65 20.57 23.23 -11.07
CA LEU A 65 20.04 24.51 -11.56
C LEU A 65 20.80 25.73 -11.03
N TYR A 66 21.27 25.69 -9.79
CA TYR A 66 21.92 26.84 -9.15
C TYR A 66 23.45 26.73 -9.05
N GLY A 67 24.02 25.52 -9.18
CA GLY A 67 25.46 25.28 -9.09
C GLY A 67 26.08 25.46 -7.69
N ASP A 68 25.28 25.85 -6.70
CA ASP A 68 25.72 26.04 -5.31
C ASP A 68 25.36 24.83 -4.44
N VAL A 69 26.38 24.13 -3.93
CA VAL A 69 26.26 22.94 -3.09
C VAL A 69 25.62 23.28 -1.74
N LEU A 70 25.97 24.43 -1.14
CA LEU A 70 25.48 24.80 0.18
C LEU A 70 23.99 25.10 0.13
N PHE A 71 23.58 25.89 -0.87
CA PHE A 71 22.17 26.18 -1.11
C PHE A 71 21.37 24.90 -1.41
N ALA A 72 21.89 24.02 -2.27
CA ALA A 72 21.22 22.77 -2.62
C ALA A 72 21.02 21.84 -1.42
N LEU A 73 22.02 21.76 -0.53
CA LEU A 73 21.95 20.95 0.68
C LEU A 73 20.96 21.55 1.69
N GLN A 74 20.97 22.87 1.89
CA GLN A 74 20.01 23.55 2.76
C GLN A 74 18.57 23.34 2.28
N LEU A 75 18.33 23.54 0.98
CA LEU A 75 17.00 23.39 0.39
C LEU A 75 16.51 21.94 0.46
N GLY A 76 17.35 20.97 0.08
CA GLY A 76 16.98 19.55 0.19
C GLY A 76 16.71 19.13 1.62
N THR A 77 17.53 19.57 2.58
CA THR A 77 17.32 19.27 4.01
C THR A 77 16.02 19.87 4.53
N PHE A 78 15.70 21.11 4.14
CA PHE A 78 14.42 21.74 4.49
C PHE A 78 13.23 20.96 3.93
N VAL A 79 13.27 20.58 2.65
CA VAL A 79 12.19 19.84 2.00
C VAL A 79 12.04 18.43 2.56
N GLY A 80 13.16 17.73 2.80
CA GLY A 80 13.15 16.41 3.45
C GLY A 80 12.57 16.46 4.86
N ALA A 81 12.91 17.48 5.65
CA ALA A 81 12.33 17.69 6.97
C ALA A 81 10.81 17.95 6.91
N VAL A 82 10.37 18.80 5.97
CA VAL A 82 8.94 19.07 5.75
C VAL A 82 8.20 17.78 5.36
N MET A 83 8.74 16.99 4.43
CA MET A 83 8.15 15.72 4.05
C MET A 83 8.01 14.76 5.24
N SER A 84 9.07 14.60 6.04
CA SER A 84 9.05 13.70 7.20
C SER A 84 7.98 14.09 8.23
N VAL A 85 7.80 15.39 8.45
CA VAL A 85 6.75 15.93 9.32
C VAL A 85 5.36 15.71 8.70
N CYS A 86 5.21 16.02 7.42
CA CYS A 86 3.94 15.83 6.69
C CYS A 86 3.50 14.37 6.72
N ASP A 87 4.41 13.41 6.49
CA ASP A 87 4.10 11.98 6.55
C ASP A 87 3.56 11.60 7.92
N GLU A 88 4.22 12.02 9.00
CA GLU A 88 3.80 11.65 10.36
C GLU A 88 2.44 12.27 10.71
N VAL A 89 2.24 13.55 10.38
CA VAL A 89 0.97 14.26 10.64
C VAL A 89 -0.18 13.66 9.84
N VAL A 90 0.02 13.40 8.55
CA VAL A 90 -1.01 12.79 7.69
C VAL A 90 -1.32 11.38 8.15
N LEU A 91 -0.31 10.58 8.49
CA LEU A 91 -0.54 9.22 8.97
C LEU A 91 -1.26 9.19 10.33
N GLN A 92 -0.93 10.12 11.24
CA GLN A 92 -1.66 10.29 12.49
C GLN A 92 -3.11 10.72 12.26
N PHE A 93 -3.34 11.62 11.32
CA PHE A 93 -4.67 12.07 10.92
C PHE A 93 -5.51 10.92 10.35
N VAL A 94 -4.96 10.15 9.40
CA VAL A 94 -5.63 8.98 8.80
C VAL A 94 -5.94 7.93 9.88
N ARG A 95 -5.00 7.64 10.78
CA ARG A 95 -5.22 6.74 11.93
C ARG A 95 -6.25 7.29 12.92
N GLY A 96 -6.33 8.61 13.06
CA GLY A 96 -7.34 9.29 13.86
C GLY A 96 -8.74 9.12 13.27
N LEU A 97 -8.89 9.37 11.97
CA LEU A 97 -10.14 9.12 11.24
C LEU A 97 -10.58 7.67 11.33
N ALA A 98 -9.66 6.72 11.11
CA ALA A 98 -9.94 5.30 11.24
C ALA A 98 -10.43 4.93 12.65
N ARG A 99 -9.83 5.53 13.70
CA ARG A 99 -10.28 5.35 15.10
C ARG A 99 -11.67 5.94 15.35
N VAL A 100 -11.96 7.12 14.79
CA VAL A 100 -13.28 7.74 14.90
C VAL A 100 -14.34 6.88 14.25
N ILE A 101 -14.10 6.39 13.02
CA ILE A 101 -15.00 5.49 12.30
C ILE A 101 -15.23 4.20 13.10
N ARG A 102 -14.15 3.62 13.65
CA ARG A 102 -14.24 2.41 14.48
C ARG A 102 -15.06 2.60 15.74
N ASN A 103 -14.94 3.76 16.40
CA ASN A 103 -15.61 4.02 17.68
C ASN A 103 -17.11 4.37 17.51
N GLN A 104 -17.61 4.49 16.28
CA GLN A 104 -19.04 4.64 16.02
C GLN A 104 -19.77 3.29 16.12
N PRO A 105 -21.01 3.25 16.65
CA PRO A 105 -21.79 2.02 16.72
C PRO A 105 -22.03 1.46 15.30
N GLY A 106 -21.54 0.24 15.03
CA GLY A 106 -21.61 -0.41 13.71
C GLY A 106 -20.48 -0.08 12.73
N GLY A 107 -19.56 0.85 13.07
CA GLY A 107 -18.46 1.25 12.19
C GLY A 107 -17.40 0.14 11.98
N GLY A 108 -17.16 -0.69 12.99
CA GLY A 108 -16.30 -1.87 12.88
C GLY A 108 -16.82 -2.90 11.87
N ASP A 109 -18.13 -3.13 11.85
CA ASP A 109 -18.76 -4.05 10.89
C ASP A 109 -18.76 -3.49 9.47
N LEU A 110 -18.94 -2.18 9.31
CA LEU A 110 -18.86 -1.51 8.01
C LEU A 110 -17.44 -1.57 7.44
N LEU A 111 -16.42 -1.31 8.27
CA LEU A 111 -15.02 -1.46 7.87
C LEU A 111 -14.71 -2.91 7.46
N GLN A 112 -15.20 -3.90 8.21
CA GLN A 112 -15.02 -5.31 7.85
C GLN A 112 -15.75 -5.68 6.54
N ARG A 113 -16.96 -5.15 6.30
CA ARG A 113 -17.70 -5.33 5.03
C ARG A 113 -16.99 -4.70 3.84
N LEU A 114 -16.36 -3.53 4.03
CA LEU A 114 -15.52 -2.88 3.03
C LEU A 114 -14.19 -3.64 2.81
N GLY A 115 -13.92 -4.69 3.58
CA GLY A 115 -12.72 -5.48 3.49
C GLY A 115 -11.53 -4.84 4.19
N PHE A 116 -11.71 -3.95 5.16
CA PHE A 116 -10.61 -3.51 6.02
C PHE A 116 -10.41 -4.46 7.17
N ASP A 117 -9.15 -4.76 7.45
CA ASP A 117 -8.79 -5.54 8.63
C ASP A 117 -8.83 -4.65 9.87
N VAL A 118 -9.87 -4.81 10.68
CA VAL A 118 -10.03 -4.08 11.95
C VAL A 118 -9.67 -5.03 13.10
N PRO A 119 -8.48 -4.91 13.69
CA PRO A 119 -8.13 -5.72 14.85
C PRO A 119 -9.06 -5.42 16.04
N LYS A 120 -9.77 -6.44 16.52
CA LYS A 120 -10.62 -6.37 17.73
C LYS A 120 -9.85 -5.85 18.97
N ASN A 121 -8.52 -6.04 19.03
CA ASN A 121 -7.67 -5.69 20.18
C ASN A 121 -6.73 -4.48 19.97
N GLY A 122 -6.92 -3.66 18.92
CA GLY A 122 -6.11 -2.44 18.73
C GLY A 122 -4.63 -2.66 18.38
N LYS A 123 -4.15 -3.91 18.37
CA LYS A 123 -2.88 -4.29 17.73
C LYS A 123 -3.17 -4.63 16.28
N ALA A 124 -2.68 -3.82 15.34
CA ALA A 124 -2.68 -4.18 13.92
C ALA A 124 -2.12 -5.60 13.75
N PRO A 125 -2.82 -6.53 13.08
CA PRO A 125 -2.39 -7.93 12.94
C PRO A 125 -1.34 -8.05 11.83
N THR A 126 -0.36 -7.16 11.84
CA THR A 126 0.81 -7.20 10.99
C THR A 126 2.04 -7.17 11.86
N ASP A 127 2.23 -8.26 12.61
CA ASP A 127 3.57 -8.75 12.97
C ASP A 127 4.20 -9.55 11.81
N GLY A 128 3.54 -9.56 10.64
CA GLY A 128 4.10 -10.12 9.42
C GLY A 128 5.13 -9.20 8.81
N GLN A 129 6.41 -9.40 9.15
CA GLN A 129 7.56 -8.93 8.35
C GLN A 129 7.45 -9.32 6.87
N GLU A 130 6.53 -10.21 6.51
CA GLU A 130 6.29 -10.66 5.16
C GLU A 130 5.82 -9.46 4.30
N ILE A 131 4.62 -8.92 4.46
CA ILE A 131 4.03 -7.93 3.52
C ILE A 131 4.87 -6.66 3.31
N THR A 132 5.73 -6.32 4.28
CA THR A 132 6.58 -5.13 4.19
C THR A 132 7.54 -5.20 3.00
N LEU A 133 8.01 -6.38 2.60
CA LEU A 133 8.95 -6.54 1.48
C LEU A 133 8.34 -6.11 0.13
N ILE A 134 7.20 -6.69 -0.25
CA ILE A 134 6.54 -6.33 -1.52
C ILE A 134 6.08 -4.88 -1.48
N LYS A 135 5.52 -4.42 -0.35
CA LYS A 135 5.12 -3.02 -0.16
C LYS A 135 6.30 -2.07 -0.44
N ASN A 136 7.43 -2.31 0.23
CA ASN A 136 8.62 -1.47 0.11
C ASN A 136 9.17 -1.48 -1.32
N LEU A 137 9.22 -2.65 -1.97
CA LEU A 137 9.75 -2.79 -3.33
C LEU A 137 8.88 -2.04 -4.35
N VAL A 138 7.56 -2.30 -4.35
CA VAL A 138 6.63 -1.76 -5.35
C VAL A 138 6.49 -0.25 -5.18
N PHE A 139 6.17 0.21 -3.97
CA PHE A 139 5.98 1.65 -3.71
C PHE A 139 7.31 2.41 -3.71
N GLY A 140 8.42 1.78 -3.34
CA GLY A 140 9.75 2.37 -3.48
C GLY A 140 10.10 2.60 -4.95
N TYR A 141 9.90 1.59 -5.81
CA TYR A 141 10.13 1.73 -7.26
C TYR A 141 9.20 2.78 -7.88
N LEU A 142 7.89 2.73 -7.59
CA LEU A 142 6.93 3.72 -8.08
C LEU A 142 7.27 5.13 -7.61
N GLY A 143 7.74 5.29 -6.37
CA GLY A 143 8.25 6.57 -5.85
C GLY A 143 9.40 7.12 -6.68
N VAL A 144 10.42 6.30 -6.96
CA VAL A 144 11.57 6.73 -7.80
C VAL A 144 11.14 7.08 -9.22
N VAL A 145 10.28 6.26 -9.84
CA VAL A 145 9.76 6.52 -11.19
C VAL A 145 8.93 7.81 -11.23
N ALA A 146 8.11 8.05 -10.21
CA ALA A 146 7.31 9.27 -10.12
C ALA A 146 8.21 10.50 -9.96
N VAL A 147 9.24 10.45 -9.11
CA VAL A 147 10.20 11.55 -8.95
C VAL A 147 10.94 11.83 -10.25
N ARG A 148 11.35 10.78 -10.98
CA ARG A 148 11.95 10.94 -12.31
C ARG A 148 10.99 11.63 -13.28
N SER A 149 9.74 11.17 -13.35
CA SER A 149 8.72 11.75 -14.22
C SER A 149 8.42 13.21 -13.85
N LEU A 150 8.40 13.54 -12.56
CA LEU A 150 8.23 14.91 -12.09
C LEU A 150 9.37 15.80 -12.56
N TRP A 151 10.61 15.32 -12.51
CA TRP A 151 11.76 16.09 -12.98
C TRP A 151 11.74 16.31 -14.50
N GLU A 152 11.37 15.28 -15.27
CA GLU A 152 11.27 15.39 -16.73
C GLU A 152 10.21 16.40 -17.18
N ASN A 153 9.15 16.60 -16.39
CA ASN A 153 8.05 17.51 -16.72
C ASN A 153 8.18 18.92 -16.07
N PHE A 154 8.73 19.01 -14.85
CA PHE A 154 8.80 20.25 -14.07
C PHE A 154 10.24 20.63 -13.77
N HIS A 155 10.78 21.54 -14.58
CA HIS A 155 12.15 22.06 -14.46
C HIS A 155 12.29 23.22 -13.46
N ASP A 156 11.24 23.53 -12.68
CA ASP A 156 11.29 24.50 -11.58
C ASP A 156 11.44 23.77 -10.24
N VAL A 157 12.53 24.06 -9.52
CA VAL A 157 12.88 23.45 -8.23
C VAL A 157 11.77 23.59 -7.21
N LYS A 158 11.03 24.71 -7.21
CA LYS A 158 9.99 24.96 -6.19
C LYS A 158 8.81 24.02 -6.37
N PHE A 159 8.31 23.90 -7.62
CA PHE A 159 7.24 22.99 -7.96
C PHE A 159 7.68 21.54 -7.84
N PHE A 160 8.90 21.22 -8.29
CA PHE A 160 9.48 19.89 -8.16
C PHE A 160 9.59 19.45 -6.70
N ALA A 161 10.10 20.30 -5.81
CA ALA A 161 10.22 20.02 -4.39
C ALA A 161 8.87 19.77 -3.73
N LEU A 162 7.88 20.65 -3.98
CA LEU A 162 6.54 20.52 -3.43
C LEU A 162 5.85 19.23 -3.91
N LEU A 163 5.87 18.99 -5.23
CA LEU A 163 5.23 17.81 -5.83
C LEU A 163 5.91 16.52 -5.38
N THR A 164 7.23 16.50 -5.25
CA THR A 164 7.98 15.34 -4.75
C THR A 164 7.61 15.02 -3.31
N ALA A 165 7.54 16.02 -2.44
CA ALA A 165 7.10 15.84 -1.06
C ALA A 165 5.65 15.33 -0.99
N CYS A 166 4.71 15.95 -1.72
CA CYS A 166 3.31 15.50 -1.77
C CYS A 166 3.16 14.08 -2.31
N THR A 167 3.95 13.72 -3.33
CA THR A 167 3.94 12.39 -3.95
C THR A 167 4.47 11.33 -3.00
N GLY A 168 5.55 11.64 -2.27
CA GLY A 168 6.07 10.77 -1.21
C GLY A 168 5.03 10.48 -0.14
N VAL A 169 4.36 11.52 0.38
CA VAL A 169 3.27 11.38 1.36
C VAL A 169 2.12 10.55 0.81
N ALA A 170 1.70 10.83 -0.42
CA ALA A 170 0.63 10.07 -1.06
C ALA A 170 0.99 8.58 -1.16
N PHE A 171 2.21 8.22 -1.59
CA PHE A 171 2.62 6.82 -1.69
C PHE A 171 2.70 6.12 -0.34
N VAL A 172 3.19 6.78 0.72
CA VAL A 172 3.21 6.19 2.07
C VAL A 172 1.79 5.90 2.54
N VAL A 173 0.87 6.86 2.38
CA VAL A 173 -0.53 6.70 2.79
C VAL A 173 -1.23 5.61 1.97
N THR A 174 -1.05 5.60 0.65
CA THR A 174 -1.63 4.58 -0.23
C THR A 174 -1.08 3.19 0.08
N ALA A 175 0.21 3.07 0.37
CA ALA A 175 0.83 1.80 0.74
C ALA A 175 0.27 1.24 2.06
N GLU A 176 0.14 2.09 3.07
CA GLU A 176 -0.47 1.71 4.34
C GLU A 176 -1.95 1.34 4.17
N PHE A 177 -2.68 2.10 3.34
CA PHE A 177 -4.06 1.80 2.99
C PHE A 177 -4.21 0.43 2.30
N PHE A 178 -3.34 0.10 1.34
CA PHE A 178 -3.32 -1.20 0.67
C PHE A 178 -2.96 -2.36 1.60
N CYS A 179 -2.12 -2.13 2.61
CA CYS A 179 -1.84 -3.13 3.64
C CYS A 179 -3.04 -3.38 4.56
N LEU A 180 -3.84 -2.35 4.83
CA LEU A 180 -5.04 -2.46 5.67
C LEU A 180 -6.23 -3.08 4.91
N TRP A 181 -6.25 -2.96 3.59
CA TRP A 181 -7.31 -3.51 2.76
C TRP A 181 -7.09 -5.01 2.47
N LEU A 182 -7.94 -5.87 3.02
CA LEU A 182 -7.87 -7.33 2.96
C LEU A 182 -7.70 -7.90 1.54
N PRO A 183 -8.41 -7.43 0.50
CA PRO A 183 -8.23 -7.95 -0.86
C PRO A 183 -6.80 -7.73 -1.36
N THR A 184 -6.28 -6.50 -1.24
CA THR A 184 -4.91 -6.18 -1.66
C THR A 184 -3.87 -6.86 -0.77
N ARG A 185 -4.16 -7.00 0.53
CA ARG A 185 -3.31 -7.73 1.45
C ARG A 185 -3.18 -9.21 1.06
N ARG A 186 -4.29 -9.87 0.71
CA ARG A 186 -4.30 -11.27 0.22
C ARG A 186 -3.48 -11.43 -1.05
N VAL A 187 -3.67 -10.52 -2.01
CA VAL A 187 -2.89 -10.47 -3.26
C VAL A 187 -1.41 -10.34 -2.94
N GLY A 188 -1.03 -9.37 -2.09
CA GLY A 188 0.35 -9.13 -1.70
C GLY A 188 1.01 -10.32 -1.02
N LEU A 189 0.34 -10.95 -0.05
CA LEU A 189 0.85 -12.14 0.64
C LEU A 189 1.01 -13.33 -0.31
N THR A 190 0.03 -13.56 -1.19
CA THR A 190 0.10 -14.64 -2.17
C THR A 190 1.30 -14.43 -3.09
N LEU A 191 1.43 -13.24 -3.70
CA LEU A 191 2.57 -12.94 -4.56
C LEU A 191 3.90 -13.08 -3.83
N GLN A 192 3.97 -12.61 -2.58
CA GLN A 192 5.18 -12.72 -1.79
C GLN A 192 5.56 -14.16 -1.50
N SER A 193 4.61 -14.96 -1.03
CA SER A 193 4.77 -16.40 -0.80
C SER A 193 5.29 -17.11 -2.05
N ARG A 194 4.78 -16.73 -3.24
CA ARG A 194 5.23 -17.27 -4.53
C ARG A 194 6.71 -16.94 -4.83
N PHE A 195 7.17 -15.74 -4.50
CA PHE A 195 8.56 -15.30 -4.75
C PHE A 195 9.58 -15.65 -3.65
N THR A 196 9.20 -15.65 -2.38
CA THR A 196 10.15 -15.87 -1.27
C THR A 196 10.33 -17.34 -0.95
N GLN A 197 9.31 -18.16 -1.17
CA GLN A 197 9.30 -19.58 -0.81
C GLN A 197 9.25 -20.49 -2.04
N VAL A 198 9.99 -20.12 -3.09
CA VAL A 198 10.06 -20.83 -4.37
C VAL A 198 10.31 -22.31 -4.15
N SER A 199 11.36 -22.68 -3.41
CA SER A 199 11.71 -24.09 -3.16
C SER A 199 10.54 -24.92 -2.61
N ARG A 200 9.83 -24.38 -1.61
CA ARG A 200 8.66 -25.04 -1.01
C ARG A 200 7.51 -25.16 -2.00
N ASN A 201 7.23 -24.11 -2.77
CA ASN A 201 6.15 -24.10 -3.75
C ASN A 201 6.39 -25.11 -4.88
N TRP A 202 7.63 -25.27 -5.33
CA TRP A 202 7.99 -26.29 -6.32
C TRP A 202 7.84 -27.73 -5.79
N GLN A 203 8.11 -27.96 -4.51
CA GLN A 203 7.94 -29.28 -3.90
C GLN A 203 6.47 -29.66 -3.69
N VAL A 204 5.63 -28.71 -3.25
CA VAL A 204 4.22 -28.97 -2.91
C VAL A 204 3.31 -28.84 -4.14
N HIS A 205 3.57 -27.87 -5.02
CA HIS A 205 2.70 -27.51 -6.14
C HIS A 205 3.48 -27.43 -7.46
N PHE A 206 4.20 -28.51 -7.80
CA PHE A 206 5.08 -28.58 -8.97
C PHE A 206 4.39 -28.18 -10.29
N VAL A 207 3.23 -28.77 -10.61
CA VAL A 207 2.53 -28.52 -11.89
C VAL A 207 2.11 -27.06 -12.02
N ARG A 208 1.56 -26.49 -10.94
CA ARG A 208 1.15 -25.08 -10.92
C ARG A 208 2.34 -24.14 -11.13
N SER A 209 3.43 -24.33 -10.37
CA SER A 209 4.62 -23.47 -10.50
C SER A 209 5.30 -23.63 -11.86
N LEU A 210 5.24 -24.82 -12.46
CA LEU A 210 5.70 -25.06 -13.83
C LEU A 210 4.86 -24.28 -14.85
N VAL A 211 3.53 -24.30 -14.73
CA VAL A 211 2.63 -23.51 -15.60
C VAL A 211 2.86 -22.01 -15.45
N GLU A 212 3.00 -21.51 -14.22
CA GLU A 212 3.30 -20.10 -13.95
C GLU A 212 4.61 -19.67 -14.61
N MET A 213 5.66 -20.49 -14.49
CA MET A 213 6.98 -20.21 -15.08
C MET A 213 6.98 -20.36 -16.61
N LEU A 214 6.26 -21.34 -17.15
CA LEU A 214 6.08 -21.45 -18.60
C LEU A 214 5.29 -20.28 -19.16
N CYS A 215 4.25 -19.83 -18.48
CA CYS A 215 3.48 -18.67 -18.90
C CYS A 215 4.34 -17.40 -18.88
N TRP A 216 5.16 -17.21 -17.83
CA TRP A 216 6.11 -16.11 -17.77
C TRP A 216 7.14 -16.16 -18.91
N THR A 217 7.81 -17.30 -19.11
CA THR A 217 8.83 -17.45 -20.16
C THR A 217 8.25 -17.30 -21.56
N LEU A 218 7.12 -17.95 -21.86
CA LEU A 218 6.46 -17.85 -23.17
C LEU A 218 5.96 -16.43 -23.44
N SER A 219 5.36 -15.75 -22.46
CA SER A 219 4.90 -14.37 -22.63
C SER A 219 6.09 -13.41 -22.82
N THR A 220 7.16 -13.53 -22.02
CA THR A 220 8.37 -12.71 -22.20
C THR A 220 9.03 -12.96 -23.55
N CYS A 221 9.14 -14.22 -24.00
CA CYS A 221 9.71 -14.54 -25.31
C CYS A 221 8.83 -14.00 -26.45
N TYR A 222 7.51 -14.12 -26.35
CA TYR A 222 6.58 -13.58 -27.35
C TYR A 222 6.67 -12.06 -27.45
N PHE A 223 6.67 -11.35 -26.32
CA PHE A 223 6.81 -9.90 -26.32
C PHE A 223 8.18 -9.46 -26.82
N TYR A 224 9.26 -10.18 -26.47
CA TYR A 224 10.60 -9.86 -26.96
C TYR A 224 10.69 -9.98 -28.48
N TYR A 225 10.11 -11.04 -29.04
CA TYR A 225 10.04 -11.21 -30.50
C TYR A 225 9.21 -10.12 -31.17
N SER A 226 8.16 -9.61 -30.51
CA SER A 226 7.29 -8.58 -31.07
C SER A 226 7.83 -7.15 -30.93
N SER A 227 8.56 -6.85 -29.85
CA SER A 227 8.98 -5.48 -29.53
C SER A 227 10.46 -5.20 -29.77
N GLU A 228 11.29 -6.24 -29.96
CA GLU A 228 12.77 -6.20 -30.00
C GLU A 228 13.44 -5.61 -28.73
N ASP A 229 12.66 -5.01 -27.82
CA ASP A 229 13.09 -4.47 -26.54
C ASP A 229 12.95 -5.48 -25.39
N PHE A 230 14.09 -5.97 -24.89
CA PHE A 230 14.13 -6.91 -23.76
C PHE A 230 13.48 -6.36 -22.49
N TRP A 231 13.75 -5.11 -22.13
CA TRP A 231 13.25 -4.51 -20.88
C TRP A 231 11.74 -4.34 -20.87
N TRP A 232 11.16 -3.99 -22.01
CA TRP A 232 9.70 -3.87 -22.14
C TRP A 232 9.06 -5.25 -22.08
N ALA A 233 9.58 -6.22 -22.84
CA ALA A 233 9.11 -7.59 -22.84
C ALA A 233 9.18 -8.26 -21.46
N PHE A 234 10.25 -8.01 -20.70
CA PHE A 234 10.39 -8.49 -19.34
C PHE A 234 9.31 -7.91 -18.42
N ARG A 235 9.07 -6.59 -18.48
CA ARG A 235 8.02 -5.93 -17.67
C ARG A 235 6.63 -6.48 -17.98
N VAL A 236 6.27 -6.58 -19.26
CA VAL A 236 4.95 -7.08 -19.65
C VAL A 236 4.80 -8.57 -19.32
N GLY A 237 5.84 -9.37 -19.56
CA GLY A 237 5.83 -10.79 -19.16
C GLY A 237 5.68 -10.99 -17.65
N THR A 238 6.35 -10.18 -16.82
CA THR A 238 6.14 -10.23 -15.37
C THR A 238 4.71 -9.87 -14.94
N LEU A 239 4.04 -8.94 -15.65
CA LEU A 239 2.63 -8.63 -15.38
C LEU A 239 1.71 -9.81 -15.72
N VAL A 240 1.97 -10.49 -16.83
CA VAL A 240 1.23 -11.71 -17.20
C VAL A 240 1.44 -12.80 -16.14
N ALA A 241 2.68 -13.02 -15.70
CA ALA A 241 2.99 -13.99 -14.65
C ALA A 241 2.26 -13.69 -13.33
N VAL A 242 2.25 -12.42 -12.91
CA VAL A 242 1.47 -11.97 -11.74
C VAL A 242 -0.02 -12.30 -11.92
N GLY A 243 -0.59 -12.01 -13.09
CA GLY A 243 -1.98 -12.34 -13.39
C GLY A 243 -2.27 -13.84 -13.31
N VAL A 244 -1.38 -14.67 -13.86
CA VAL A 244 -1.50 -16.13 -13.81
C VAL A 244 -1.38 -16.64 -12.39
N SER A 245 -0.40 -16.17 -11.61
CA SER A 245 -0.25 -16.53 -10.21
C SER A 245 -1.48 -16.19 -9.38
N LEU A 246 -2.12 -15.05 -9.63
CA LEU A 246 -3.37 -14.67 -8.95
C LEU A 246 -4.57 -15.50 -9.41
N SER A 247 -4.64 -15.87 -10.69
CA SER A 247 -5.69 -16.75 -11.21
C SER A 247 -5.58 -18.20 -10.72
N SER A 248 -4.37 -18.63 -10.34
CA SER A 248 -4.08 -20.00 -9.87
C SER A 248 -4.55 -20.27 -8.43
N GLY A 249 -5.17 -19.28 -7.78
CA GLY A 249 -5.70 -19.36 -6.42
C GLY A 249 -4.99 -18.40 -5.45
N LEU A 250 -5.79 -17.74 -4.62
CA LEU A 250 -5.32 -16.91 -3.51
C LEU A 250 -5.05 -17.77 -2.29
N ASP A 251 -3.93 -17.55 -1.61
CA ASP A 251 -3.60 -18.31 -0.39
C ASP A 251 -4.62 -17.98 0.73
N HIS A 252 -5.10 -19.00 1.44
CA HIS A 252 -6.06 -18.84 2.54
C HIS A 252 -5.39 -18.19 3.76
N LEU A 253 -5.98 -17.08 4.25
CA LEU A 253 -5.57 -16.41 5.48
C LEU A 253 -6.24 -17.09 6.69
N ALA A 254 -5.46 -17.76 7.54
CA ALA A 254 -5.95 -18.44 8.74
C ALA A 254 -6.69 -17.51 9.73
N ASP A 255 -6.37 -16.20 9.75
CA ASP A 255 -7.02 -15.21 10.62
C ASP A 255 -8.49 -14.91 10.29
N ILE A 256 -8.95 -15.32 9.10
CA ILE A 256 -10.30 -15.02 8.61
C ILE A 256 -11.29 -16.13 8.99
N ASP A 257 -10.85 -17.39 9.02
CA ASP A 257 -11.68 -18.54 9.39
C ASP A 257 -12.18 -18.45 10.85
N ILE A 258 -11.33 -17.95 11.76
CA ILE A 258 -11.70 -17.79 13.17
C ILE A 258 -12.85 -16.78 13.33
N ASN A 259 -12.90 -15.74 12.50
CA ASN A 259 -13.95 -14.70 12.57
C ASN A 259 -15.24 -15.08 11.83
N GLN A 260 -15.19 -16.05 10.91
CA GLN A 260 -16.35 -16.45 10.11
C GLN A 260 -17.25 -17.45 10.87
N ILE A 261 -16.67 -18.22 11.80
CA ILE A 261 -17.41 -19.16 12.68
C ILE A 261 -18.24 -18.42 13.75
N GLU A 262 -17.90 -17.16 14.07
CA GLU A 262 -18.49 -16.40 15.18
C GLU A 262 -19.70 -15.50 14.81
N LYS A 263 -20.01 -15.31 13.52
CA LYS A 263 -21.01 -14.32 13.06
C LYS A 263 -22.32 -14.96 12.57
N ASN A 264 -23.09 -15.50 13.50
CA ASN A 264 -24.53 -15.73 13.33
C ASN A 264 -25.30 -14.78 14.29
N GLU A 265 -25.35 -13.49 13.97
CA GLU A 265 -26.35 -12.59 14.56
C GLU A 265 -26.56 -11.40 13.61
N TYR A 266 -27.73 -11.39 12.98
CA TYR A 266 -28.14 -10.43 11.95
C TYR A 266 -28.67 -9.13 12.58
N GLY A 267 -28.33 -7.98 12.00
CA GLY A 267 -28.66 -6.65 12.52
C GLY A 267 -29.37 -5.73 11.51
N PHE A 268 -30.27 -4.90 12.07
CA PHE A 268 -31.16 -3.85 11.56
C PHE A 268 -30.81 -3.09 10.25
N TRP A 269 -29.56 -3.07 9.79
CA TRP A 269 -29.14 -2.31 8.60
C TRP A 269 -29.17 -3.10 7.29
N GLU A 270 -29.53 -4.39 7.33
CA GLU A 270 -29.72 -5.22 6.14
C GLU A 270 -30.85 -4.72 5.23
N GLU A 271 -31.90 -4.11 5.80
CA GLU A 271 -33.01 -3.54 5.03
C GLU A 271 -32.70 -2.19 4.34
N ARG A 272 -31.63 -1.49 4.74
CA ARG A 272 -31.32 -0.13 4.21
C ARG A 272 -30.11 -0.06 3.29
N ALA A 273 -29.25 -1.08 3.27
CA ALA A 273 -28.05 -1.13 2.43
C ALA A 273 -28.28 -1.78 1.05
N LEU A 274 -29.51 -2.23 0.76
CA LEU A 274 -29.88 -2.87 -0.51
C LEU A 274 -30.00 -1.90 -1.71
N ASP A 275 -29.97 -0.58 -1.47
CA ASP A 275 -30.15 0.43 -2.52
C ASP A 275 -28.83 1.05 -3.04
N ASP A 276 -27.67 0.59 -2.59
CA ASP A 276 -26.39 1.23 -2.94
C ASP A 276 -25.77 0.64 -4.24
N PRO A 277 -25.54 1.44 -5.31
CA PRO A 277 -25.01 0.97 -6.60
C PRO A 277 -23.64 0.26 -6.51
N PHE A 278 -22.84 0.55 -5.49
CA PHE A 278 -21.58 -0.14 -5.22
C PHE A 278 -21.77 -1.59 -4.75
N MET A 279 -22.81 -1.88 -3.96
CA MET A 279 -23.12 -3.25 -3.53
C MET A 279 -23.71 -4.08 -4.67
N ALA A 280 -24.44 -3.45 -5.60
CA ALA A 280 -24.87 -4.12 -6.83
C ALA A 280 -23.69 -4.52 -7.72
N LEU A 281 -22.66 -3.66 -7.82
CA LEU A 281 -21.42 -3.97 -8.55
C LEU A 281 -20.61 -5.08 -7.86
N ALA A 282 -20.44 -5.00 -6.54
CA ALA A 282 -19.75 -6.03 -5.75
C ALA A 282 -20.48 -7.38 -5.82
N GLY A 283 -21.82 -7.38 -5.71
CA GLY A 283 -22.63 -8.58 -5.89
C GLY A 283 -22.54 -9.17 -7.30
N ARG A 284 -22.43 -8.34 -8.34
CA ARG A 284 -22.16 -8.80 -9.71
C ARG A 284 -20.77 -9.42 -9.85
N MET A 285 -19.75 -8.83 -9.23
CA MET A 285 -18.38 -9.37 -9.22
C MET A 285 -18.30 -10.71 -8.50
N VAL A 286 -19.00 -10.87 -7.37
CA VAL A 286 -19.08 -12.15 -6.64
C VAL A 286 -19.82 -13.21 -7.46
N LYS A 287 -20.89 -12.85 -8.17
CA LYS A 287 -21.56 -13.79 -9.12
C LYS A 287 -20.65 -14.21 -10.26
N VAL A 288 -19.84 -13.29 -10.80
CA VAL A 288 -18.86 -13.60 -11.84
C VAL A 288 -17.77 -14.53 -11.29
N GLN A 289 -17.29 -14.29 -10.07
CA GLN A 289 -16.32 -15.15 -9.41
C GLN A 289 -16.87 -16.57 -9.21
N HIS A 290 -18.09 -16.72 -8.69
CA HIS A 290 -18.69 -18.04 -8.51
C HIS A 290 -18.99 -18.74 -9.84
N ALA A 291 -19.34 -18.00 -10.90
CA ALA A 291 -19.49 -18.57 -12.23
C ALA A 291 -18.16 -19.09 -12.79
N LEU A 292 -17.05 -18.37 -12.56
CA LEU A 292 -15.70 -18.79 -12.93
C LEU A 292 -15.24 -20.02 -12.14
N GLU A 293 -15.51 -20.07 -10.83
CA GLU A 293 -15.21 -21.22 -9.98
C GLU A 293 -16.03 -22.46 -10.36
N ALA A 294 -17.30 -22.27 -10.73
CA ALA A 294 -18.16 -23.36 -11.22
C ALA A 294 -17.70 -23.87 -12.59
N PHE A 295 -17.29 -22.97 -13.48
CA PHE A 295 -16.73 -23.33 -14.78
C PHE A 295 -15.41 -24.07 -14.63
N GLY A 296 -14.51 -23.61 -13.75
CA GLY A 296 -13.26 -24.29 -13.45
C GLY A 296 -13.48 -25.72 -12.94
N ARG A 297 -14.44 -25.90 -12.02
CA ARG A 297 -14.81 -27.23 -11.51
C ARG A 297 -15.46 -28.13 -12.57
N ALA A 298 -16.25 -27.57 -13.49
CA ALA A 298 -16.83 -28.32 -14.60
C ALA A 298 -15.75 -28.81 -15.57
N VAL A 299 -14.78 -27.95 -15.90
CA VAL A 299 -13.63 -28.31 -16.75
C VAL A 299 -12.74 -29.34 -16.07
N GLU A 300 -12.53 -29.25 -14.76
CA GLU A 300 -11.77 -30.23 -13.99
C GLU A 300 -12.46 -31.59 -13.96
N ALA A 301 -13.79 -31.62 -13.80
CA ALA A 301 -14.59 -32.84 -13.86
C ALA A 301 -14.58 -33.48 -15.26
N GLU A 302 -14.65 -32.67 -16.33
CA GLU A 302 -14.61 -33.15 -17.71
C GLU A 302 -13.20 -33.65 -18.09
N ALA A 303 -12.16 -33.01 -17.58
CA ALA A 303 -10.77 -33.47 -17.73
C ALA A 303 -10.53 -34.81 -17.00
N MET A 304 -11.07 -34.98 -15.79
CA MET A 304 -11.00 -36.26 -15.07
C MET A 304 -11.78 -37.38 -15.79
N ASN A 305 -12.96 -37.08 -16.32
CA ASN A 305 -13.78 -38.04 -17.05
C ASN A 305 -13.14 -38.46 -18.40
N MET A 306 -12.43 -37.55 -19.08
CA MET A 306 -11.60 -37.93 -20.23
C MET A 306 -10.45 -38.85 -19.81
N TYR A 307 -9.80 -38.58 -18.67
CA TYR A 307 -8.68 -39.40 -18.19
C TYR A 307 -9.10 -40.82 -17.82
N GLU A 308 -10.29 -41.00 -17.24
CA GLU A 308 -10.84 -42.31 -16.89
C GLU A 308 -11.27 -43.12 -18.13
N ASN A 309 -11.83 -42.46 -19.15
CA ASN A 309 -12.22 -43.11 -20.41
C ASN A 309 -11.06 -43.46 -21.35
N PHE A 310 -9.83 -42.99 -21.09
CA PHE A 310 -8.63 -43.42 -21.82
C PHE A 310 -8.01 -44.71 -21.24
N GLY A 311 -8.56 -45.24 -20.15
CA GLY A 311 -8.10 -46.47 -19.47
C GLY A 311 -8.90 -47.74 -19.78
N GLU A 312 -9.98 -47.65 -20.58
CA GLU A 312 -10.70 -48.78 -21.20
C GLU A 312 -10.36 -48.90 -22.69
#